data_AF-A0A929EV44-F1
#
_entry.id   AF-A0A929EV44-F1
#
_cell.length_a   1.000
_cell.length_b   1.000
_cell.length_c   1.000
_cell.angle_alpha   90.00
_cell.angle_beta   90.00
_cell.angle_gamma   90.00
#
_symmetry.space_group_name_H-M   'P 1'
#
loop_
_entity.id
_entity.type
_entity.pdbx_description
1 polymer ?
#
loop_
_entity_poly.entity_id
_entity_poly.type
_entity_poly.pdbx_seq_one_letter_code
_entity_poly.pdbx_strand_id
1 'polypeptide(L)' 'MGNAFLLKKKILCDTCYWEEIEYLSGREEIPPKRMINAKECDKCHAVLDPEEDL' A
#
# COMPACT_ATOMS: atom_id res chain seq x y z
N MET A 1 6.18 3.45 11.80
CA MET A 1 4.78 3.51 11.33
C MET A 1 4.69 3.12 9.86
N GLY A 2 4.52 1.82 9.55
CA GLY A 2 4.34 1.36 8.17
C GLY A 2 2.89 1.52 7.73
N ASN A 3 2.59 2.53 6.90
CA ASN A 3 1.24 2.68 6.36
C ASN A 3 1.00 1.64 5.25
N ALA A 4 -0.11 0.89 5.33
CA ALA A 4 -0.57 0.00 4.28
C ALA A 4 -1.69 0.65 3.47
N PHE A 5 -1.68 0.44 2.16
CA PHE A 5 -2.66 1.00 1.23
C PHE A 5 -3.32 -0.10 0.40
N LEU A 6 -4.64 0.02 0.22
CA LEU A 6 -5.40 -0.88 -0.65
C LEU A 6 -5.42 -0.35 -2.08
N LEU A 7 -4.89 -1.13 -3.02
CA LEU A 7 -4.90 -0.82 -4.45
C LEU A 7 -5.36 -2.03 -5.26
N LYS A 8 -6.46 -1.91 -6.03
CA LYS A 8 -7.02 -2.99 -6.87
C LYS A 8 -7.13 -4.35 -6.12
N LYS A 9 -7.58 -4.33 -4.86
CA LYS A 9 -7.67 -5.48 -3.91
C LYS A 9 -6.35 -6.06 -3.41
N LYS A 10 -5.21 -5.42 -3.68
CA LYS A 10 -3.91 -5.74 -3.10
C LYS A 10 -3.56 -4.77 -1.99
N ILE A 11 -2.90 -5.27 -0.96
CA ILE A 11 -2.36 -4.53 0.17
C ILE A 11 -0.90 -4.19 -0.17
N LEU A 12 -0.57 -2.90 -0.23
CA LEU A 12 0.76 -2.45 -0.59
C LEU A 12 1.35 -1.57 0.52
N CYS A 13 2.67 -1.68 0.73
CA CYS A 13 3.41 -0.68 1.48
C CYS A 13 3.40 0.67 0.75
N ASP A 14 3.74 1.75 1.45
CA ASP A 14 3.81 3.09 0.84
C ASP A 14 4.65 3.12 -0.45
N THR A 15 5.84 2.50 -0.44
CA THR A 15 6.73 2.41 -1.61
C THR A 15 6.04 1.72 -2.78
N CYS A 16 5.54 0.49 -2.58
CA CYS A 16 4.90 -0.28 -3.63
C CYS A 16 3.60 0.36 -4.13
N TYR A 17 2.88 1.06 -3.25
CA TYR A 17 1.70 1.82 -3.63
C TYR A 17 2.07 2.96 -4.58
N TRP A 18 3.08 3.76 -4.25
CA TRP A 18 3.52 4.87 -5.11
C TRP A 18 4.03 4.40 -6.47
N GLU A 19 4.79 3.32 -6.53
CA GLU A 19 5.24 2.74 -7.80
C GLU A 19 4.06 2.34 -8.71
N GLU A 20 3.02 1.71 -8.15
CA GLU A 20 1.85 1.34 -8.93
C GLU A 20 1.03 2.56 -9.34
N ILE A 21 0.92 3.57 -8.46
CA ILE A 21 0.22 4.82 -8.78
C ILE A 21 0.92 5.58 -9.90
N GLU A 22 2.25 5.66 -9.88
CA GLU A 22 3.04 6.27 -10.94
C GLU A 22 2.87 5.53 -12.26
N TYR A 23 2.87 4.20 -12.24
CA TYR A 23 2.60 3.39 -13.43
C TYR A 23 1.19 3.58 -14.00
N LEU A 24 0.19 3.74 -13.14
CA LEU A 24 -1.20 3.99 -13.53
C LEU A 24 -1.44 5.43 -13.99
N SER A 25 -0.67 6.38 -13.45
CA SER A 25 -0.73 7.80 -13.78
C SER A 25 -0.40 8.01 -15.26
N GLY A 26 -1.43 8.28 -16.05
CA GLY A 26 -1.32 8.44 -17.51
C GLY A 26 -1.85 7.25 -18.33
N ARG A 27 -2.33 6.19 -17.67
CA ARG A 27 -2.95 5.02 -18.34
C ARG A 27 -4.38 4.76 -17.90
N GLU A 28 -4.70 4.97 -16.63
CA GLU A 28 -6.01 4.70 -16.04
C GLU A 28 -6.39 5.74 -14.97
N GLU A 29 -7.66 5.75 -14.57
CA GLU A 29 -8.11 6.53 -13.42
C GLU A 29 -7.47 6.00 -12.13
N ILE A 30 -6.86 6.90 -11.35
CA ILE A 30 -6.22 6.55 -10.09
C ILE A 30 -7.30 6.31 -9.04
N PRO A 31 -7.43 5.10 -8.47
CA PRO A 31 -8.43 4.83 -7.44
C PRO A 31 -8.13 5.63 -6.17
N PRO A 32 -9.16 5.96 -5.38
CA PRO A 32 -8.98 6.77 -4.17
C PRO A 32 -8.04 6.09 -3.18
N LYS A 33 -7.09 6.86 -2.65
CA LYS A 33 -6.11 6.39 -1.67
C LYS A 33 -6.82 5.92 -0.40
N ARG A 34 -6.81 4.62 -0.15
CA ARG A 34 -7.44 4.00 1.03
C ARG A 34 -6.38 3.35 1.89
N MET A 35 -6.12 3.94 3.04
CA MET A 35 -5.23 3.39 4.05
C MET A 35 -5.96 2.27 4.82
N ILE A 36 -5.27 1.17 5.07
CA ILE A 36 -5.79 0.03 5.81
C ILE A 36 -4.77 -0.43 6.85
N ASN A 37 -5.23 -1.12 7.89
CA ASN A 37 -4.34 -1.82 8.80
C ASN A 37 -4.04 -3.20 8.21
N ALA A 38 -2.79 -3.44 7.89
CA ALA A 38 -2.31 -4.74 7.45
C ALA A 38 -0.90 -4.96 8.00
N LYS A 39 -0.56 -6.22 8.29
CA LYS A 39 0.75 -6.56 8.87
C LYS A 39 1.83 -6.76 7.81
N GLU A 40 1.46 -6.92 6.54
CA GLU A 40 2.38 -7.26 5.47
C GLU A 40 1.94 -6.66 4.12
N CYS A 41 2.90 -6.32 3.27
CA CYS A 41 2.69 -5.94 1.86
C CYS A 41 2.56 -7.18 0.97
N ASP A 42 1.49 -7.28 0.17
CA ASP A 42 1.26 -8.39 -0.78
C ASP A 42 2.31 -8.45 -1.91
N LYS A 43 3.02 -7.35 -2.21
CA LYS A 43 3.97 -7.28 -3.33
C LYS A 43 5.40 -7.63 -2.92
N CYS A 44 5.87 -7.07 -1.81
CA CYS A 44 7.26 -7.23 -1.36
C CYS A 44 7.40 -7.99 -0.04
N HIS A 45 6.28 -8.42 0.56
CA HIS A 45 6.24 -9.09 1.87
C HIS A 45 6.93 -8.28 2.99
N ALA A 46 7.04 -6.95 2.80
CA ALA A 46 7.55 -6.07 3.83
C ALA A 46 6.57 -6.05 5.02
N VAL A 47 7.11 -6.17 6.22
CA VAL A 47 6.34 -6.03 7.46
C VAL A 47 5.85 -4.59 7.57
N LEU A 48 4.53 -4.46 7.63
CA LEU A 48 3.78 -3.21 7.79
C LEU A 48 3.27 -3.13 9.22
N ASP A 49 4.17 -3.29 10.19
CA ASP A 49 3.78 -3.39 11.59
C ASP A 49 3.09 -2.09 12.05
N PRO A 50 1.80 -2.15 12.44
CA PRO A 50 1.17 -1.08 13.18
C PRO A 50 1.54 -1.29 14.64
N GLU A 51 2.75 -0.86 15.03
CA GLU A 51 3.29 -0.82 16.41
C GLU A 51 2.48 -1.63 17.45
N GLU A 52 2.88 -2.88 17.72
CA GLU A 52 2.55 -3.54 18.99
C GLU A 52 3.41 -2.89 20.10
N ASP A 53 2.71 -2.24 21.04
CA ASP A 53 3.07 -1.90 22.43
C ASP A 53 4.48 -1.35 22.73
N LEU A 54 4.51 -0.06 23.11
CA LEU A 54 5.43 0.47 24.12
C LEU A 54 4.65 1.22 25.20
#